data_AF-A0AA35WTJ5-F1
#
_entry.id   AF-A0AA35WTJ5-F1
#
_cell.length_a   1.000
_cell.length_b   1.000
_cell.length_c   1.000
_cell.angle_alpha   90.00
_cell.angle_beta   90.00
_cell.angle_gamma   90.00
#
_symmetry.space_group_name_H-M   'P 1'
#
loop_
_entity.id
_entity.type
_entity.pdbx_description
1 polymer ?
#
loop_
_entity_poly.entity_id
_entity_poly.type
_entity_poly.pdbx_seq_one_letter_code
_entity_poly.pdbx_strand_id
1 'polypeptide(L)'
;MVEREPEDLEQRVKFKGVKPEDSCIRITRSKSVALPNIQSGQMSVEQRAFRRCHQVFHDGVDPSSLVPVLYSKSLLTPEEREKAIHSTATDRERIQAILTALERRISIEPTPFNVMLAALESEPALNAVGHRIKAIYDEECGKGTMQQRPLPHAQQPLRQRNCCRCL
;
A
#
# COMPACT_ATOMS: atom_id res chain seq x y z
N MET A 1 -33.43 29.63 -21.46
CA MET A 1 -33.10 28.28 -21.92
C MET A 1 -32.02 28.45 -22.98
N VAL A 2 -30.78 28.03 -22.71
CA VAL A 2 -29.70 28.02 -23.69
C VAL A 2 -28.97 26.69 -23.51
N GLU A 3 -29.15 25.84 -24.50
CA GLU A 3 -28.39 24.62 -24.71
C GLU A 3 -26.91 25.00 -24.96
N ARG A 4 -25.99 24.33 -24.27
CA ARG A 4 -24.55 24.38 -24.57
C ARG A 4 -24.11 22.95 -24.86
N GLU A 5 -23.82 22.68 -26.12
CA GLU A 5 -23.20 21.44 -26.59
C GLU A 5 -21.81 21.24 -25.96
N PRO A 6 -21.42 20.01 -25.59
CA PRO A 6 -20.05 19.69 -25.26
C PRO A 6 -19.23 19.48 -26.55
N GLU A 7 -18.25 20.34 -26.82
CA GLU A 7 -17.29 20.09 -27.90
C GLU A 7 -16.38 18.90 -27.56
N ASP A 8 -16.46 17.89 -28.42
CA ASP A 8 -15.71 16.64 -28.46
C ASP A 8 -14.22 16.89 -28.71
N LEU A 9 -13.36 16.58 -27.73
CA LEU A 9 -11.91 16.61 -27.87
C LEU A 9 -11.43 15.31 -28.53
N GLU A 10 -11.72 15.17 -29.83
CA GLU A 10 -11.36 14.00 -30.62
C GLU A 10 -9.83 13.77 -30.67
N GLN A 11 -9.49 12.54 -30.33
CA GLN A 11 -8.18 11.95 -30.16
C GLN A 11 -7.44 11.80 -31.50
N ARG A 12 -6.40 12.61 -31.74
CA ARG A 12 -5.52 12.47 -32.92
C ARG A 12 -4.08 12.17 -32.51
N VAL A 13 -3.80 10.92 -32.18
CA VAL A 13 -2.43 10.38 -32.26
C VAL A 13 -2.37 9.43 -33.45
N LYS A 14 -1.94 9.98 -34.59
CA LYS A 14 -1.60 9.21 -35.80
C LYS A 14 -0.33 8.39 -35.53
N PHE A 15 -0.45 7.10 -35.24
CA PHE A 15 0.67 6.18 -35.38
C PHE A 15 0.93 5.93 -36.87
N LYS A 16 1.96 6.59 -37.42
CA LYS A 16 2.51 6.26 -38.74
C LYS A 16 3.18 4.89 -38.67
N GLY A 17 2.92 4.09 -39.70
CA GLY A 17 3.18 2.65 -39.74
C GLY A 17 4.59 2.20 -39.41
N VAL A 18 4.67 1.15 -38.60
CA VAL A 18 5.79 0.22 -38.53
C VAL A 18 5.33 -1.05 -39.23
N LYS A 19 5.97 -1.40 -40.35
CA LYS A 19 5.69 -2.65 -41.10
C LYS A 19 6.26 -3.85 -40.32
N PRO A 20 5.51 -4.95 -40.15
CA PRO A 20 5.90 -6.08 -39.30
C PRO A 20 6.65 -7.20 -40.05
N GLU A 21 7.48 -6.90 -41.06
CA GLU A 21 8.05 -7.95 -41.92
C GLU A 21 9.58 -8.11 -41.90
N ASP A 22 10.33 -7.41 -41.04
CA ASP A 22 11.79 -7.54 -41.04
C ASP A 22 12.45 -7.37 -39.65
N SER A 23 11.96 -8.07 -38.62
CA SER A 23 12.68 -8.13 -37.34
C SER A 23 12.61 -9.51 -36.70
N CYS A 24 13.02 -10.52 -37.47
CA CYS A 24 13.61 -11.72 -36.87
C CYS A 24 14.95 -11.34 -36.23
N ILE A 25 14.93 -11.06 -34.92
CA ILE A 25 16.15 -10.87 -34.13
C ILE A 25 16.84 -12.25 -34.06
N ARG A 26 17.91 -12.44 -34.84
CA ARG A 26 18.86 -13.55 -34.63
C ARG A 26 19.54 -13.31 -33.29
N ILE A 27 19.09 -13.98 -32.24
CA ILE A 27 19.83 -14.04 -30.97
C ILE A 27 21.02 -14.98 -31.19
N THR A 28 22.12 -14.42 -31.70
CA THR A 28 23.40 -15.11 -31.73
C THR A 28 23.99 -15.12 -30.33
N ARG A 29 24.12 -16.34 -29.81
CA ARG A 29 24.81 -16.73 -28.58
C ARG A 29 26.20 -16.08 -28.52
N SER A 30 26.38 -15.00 -27.74
CA SER A 30 27.62 -14.65 -27.01
C SER A 30 27.64 -13.20 -26.48
N LYS A 31 27.32 -13.06 -25.19
CA LYS A 31 27.92 -12.20 -24.15
C LYS A 31 26.84 -11.98 -23.11
N SER A 32 27.11 -12.49 -21.90
CA SER A 32 26.26 -12.36 -20.74
C SER A 32 25.98 -10.87 -20.48
N VAL A 33 24.82 -10.39 -20.93
CA VAL A 33 24.31 -9.08 -20.56
C VAL A 33 23.94 -9.23 -19.09
N ALA A 34 24.69 -8.56 -18.22
CA ALA A 34 24.30 -8.39 -16.84
C ALA A 34 22.85 -7.86 -16.86
N LEU A 35 21.93 -8.67 -16.34
CA LEU A 35 20.60 -8.19 -16.01
C LEU A 35 20.80 -6.91 -15.20
N PRO A 36 20.23 -5.75 -15.59
CA PRO A 36 20.21 -4.62 -14.69
C PRO A 36 19.58 -5.13 -13.41
N ASN A 37 20.35 -5.12 -12.34
CA ASN A 37 19.91 -5.45 -11.00
C ASN A 37 18.88 -4.38 -10.64
N ILE A 38 17.63 -4.60 -11.03
CA ILE A 38 16.49 -3.85 -10.52
C ILE A 38 16.47 -4.21 -9.05
N GLN A 39 17.22 -3.44 -8.25
CA GLN A 39 17.01 -3.31 -6.83
C GLN A 39 15.53 -3.10 -6.67
N SER A 40 14.84 -4.19 -6.34
CA SER A 40 13.48 -4.17 -5.86
C SER A 40 13.59 -3.40 -4.55
N GLY A 41 13.41 -2.08 -4.65
CA GLY A 41 13.51 -1.16 -3.51
C GLY A 41 12.62 -1.73 -2.41
N GLN A 42 13.24 -2.24 -1.36
CA GLN A 42 12.50 -2.88 -0.28
C GLN A 42 11.62 -1.80 0.34
N MET A 43 10.30 -1.89 0.11
CA MET A 43 9.35 -0.98 0.73
C MET A 43 9.42 -1.16 2.24
N SER A 44 9.48 -0.05 2.97
CA SER A 44 9.48 -0.09 4.43
C SER A 44 8.20 -0.73 4.94
N VAL A 45 8.24 -1.22 6.18
CA VAL A 45 7.07 -1.83 6.84
C VAL A 45 5.93 -0.79 6.93
N GLU A 46 6.27 0.47 7.22
CA GLU A 46 5.33 1.60 7.28
C GLU A 46 4.68 1.85 5.93
N GLN A 47 5.45 1.84 4.83
CA GLN A 47 4.90 2.02 3.48
C GLN A 47 3.96 0.88 3.08
N ARG A 48 4.33 -0.37 3.39
CA ARG A 48 3.48 -1.54 3.13
C ARG A 48 2.19 -1.51 3.95
N ALA A 49 2.31 -1.24 5.25
CA ALA A 49 1.18 -1.08 6.14
C ALA A 49 0.27 0.06 5.67
N PHE A 50 0.83 1.22 5.33
CA PHE A 50 0.07 2.37 4.86
C PHE A 50 -0.76 2.04 3.61
N ARG A 51 -0.17 1.38 2.61
CA ARG A 51 -0.91 0.96 1.41
C ARG A 51 -2.06 0.00 1.73
N ARG A 52 -1.85 -0.95 2.64
CA ARG A 52 -2.92 -1.86 3.10
C ARG A 52 -4.02 -1.12 3.86
N CYS A 53 -3.68 -0.04 4.55
CA CYS A 53 -4.64 0.76 5.32
C CYS A 53 -5.50 1.69 4.46
N HIS A 54 -5.16 1.93 3.18
CA HIS A 54 -5.94 2.82 2.30
C HIS A 54 -7.43 2.46 2.26
N GLN A 55 -7.75 1.16 2.20
CA GLN A 55 -9.15 0.72 2.19
C GLN A 55 -9.87 1.07 3.50
N VAL A 56 -9.18 1.00 4.64
CA VAL A 56 -9.74 1.36 5.95
C VAL A 56 -10.11 2.84 6.01
N PHE A 57 -9.29 3.70 5.41
CA PHE A 57 -9.59 5.14 5.31
C PHE A 57 -10.78 5.41 4.39
N HIS A 58 -10.87 4.73 3.24
CA HIS A 58 -12.00 4.91 2.32
C HIS A 58 -13.34 4.44 2.90
N ASP A 59 -13.35 3.36 3.69
CA ASP A 59 -14.59 2.76 4.18
C ASP A 59 -15.08 3.34 5.52
N GLY A 60 -14.18 3.94 6.31
CA GLY A 60 -14.45 4.22 7.72
C GLY A 60 -14.15 5.64 8.18
N VAL A 61 -13.72 6.54 7.29
CA VAL A 61 -13.25 7.87 7.70
C VAL A 61 -13.97 8.97 6.94
N ASP A 62 -14.61 9.85 7.71
CA ASP A 62 -15.08 11.14 7.19
C ASP A 62 -13.89 12.11 7.06
N PRO A 63 -13.62 12.67 5.86
CA PRO A 63 -12.53 13.61 5.65
C PRO A 63 -12.66 14.86 6.52
N SER A 64 -13.88 15.29 6.87
CA SER A 64 -14.12 16.47 7.70
C SER A 64 -13.60 16.27 9.13
N SER A 65 -13.64 15.03 9.62
CA SER A 65 -13.10 14.62 10.92
C SER A 65 -11.59 14.34 10.85
N LEU A 66 -11.10 13.82 9.73
CA LEU A 66 -9.68 13.45 9.55
C LEU A 66 -8.75 14.65 9.35
N VAL A 67 -9.14 15.61 8.51
CA VAL A 67 -8.27 16.73 8.11
C VAL A 67 -7.81 17.59 9.29
N PRO A 68 -8.67 17.98 10.24
CA PRO A 68 -8.25 18.76 11.42
C PRO A 68 -7.20 18.03 12.25
N VAL A 69 -7.37 16.72 12.44
CA VAL A 69 -6.47 15.88 13.22
C VAL A 69 -5.10 15.81 12.57
N LEU A 70 -5.04 15.47 11.29
CA LEU A 70 -3.76 15.39 10.55
C LEU A 70 -3.07 16.75 10.46
N TYR A 71 -3.83 17.83 10.28
CA TYR A 71 -3.28 19.18 10.25
C TYR A 71 -2.70 19.61 11.61
N SER A 72 -3.38 19.29 12.71
CA SER A 72 -2.90 19.59 14.08
C SER A 72 -1.56 18.92 14.41
N LYS A 73 -1.25 17.80 13.75
CA LYS A 73 0.02 17.07 13.88
C LYS A 73 1.04 17.43 12.80
N SER A 74 0.80 18.50 12.05
CA SER A 74 1.65 18.98 10.95
C SER A 74 1.86 17.94 9.83
N LEU A 75 0.96 16.97 9.71
CA LEU A 75 0.99 15.94 8.65
C LEU A 75 0.40 16.44 7.32
N LEU A 76 -0.32 17.56 7.34
CA LEU A 76 -0.83 18.26 6.16
C LEU A 76 -0.29 19.68 6.11
N THR A 77 0.03 20.19 4.92
CA THR A 77 0.30 21.61 4.71
C THR A 77 -1.00 22.40 4.74
N PRO A 78 -0.94 23.74 4.92
CA PRO A 78 -2.12 24.60 4.80
C PRO A 78 -2.84 24.41 3.45
N GLU A 79 -2.10 24.29 2.34
CA GLU A 79 -2.67 24.09 1.01
C GLU A 79 -3.36 22.72 0.87
N GLU A 80 -2.76 21.66 1.42
CA GLU A 80 -3.34 20.30 1.43
C GLU A 80 -4.63 20.28 2.26
N ARG A 81 -4.65 20.96 3.40
CA ARG A 81 -5.84 21.15 4.22
C ARG A 81 -6.92 21.93 3.46
N GLU A 82 -6.58 23.04 2.82
CA GLU A 82 -7.56 23.85 2.08
C GLU A 82 -8.16 23.07 0.93
N LYS A 83 -7.34 22.33 0.17
CA LYS A 83 -7.82 21.42 -0.88
C LYS A 83 -8.71 20.33 -0.32
N ALA A 84 -8.37 19.76 0.84
CA ALA A 84 -9.19 18.72 1.45
C ALA A 84 -10.51 19.26 2.02
N ILE A 85 -10.61 20.53 2.40
CA ILE A 85 -11.83 21.13 2.98
C ILE A 85 -12.74 21.76 1.93
N HIS A 86 -12.17 22.52 0.99
CA HIS A 86 -12.93 23.38 0.07
C HIS A 86 -13.09 22.79 -1.35
N SER A 87 -12.57 21.59 -1.57
CA SER A 87 -12.77 20.90 -2.84
C SER A 87 -14.23 20.48 -3.00
N THR A 88 -14.77 20.66 -4.20
CA THR A 88 -16.06 20.09 -4.63
C THR A 88 -15.98 18.60 -4.93
N ALA A 89 -14.81 17.98 -4.72
CA ALA A 89 -14.60 16.56 -4.93
C ALA A 89 -15.38 15.72 -3.90
N THR A 90 -15.69 14.49 -4.29
CA THR A 90 -16.34 13.50 -3.42
C THR A 90 -15.48 13.19 -2.20
N ASP A 91 -16.08 12.73 -1.11
CA ASP A 91 -15.33 12.37 0.11
C ASP A 91 -14.24 11.34 -0.18
N ARG A 92 -14.50 10.41 -1.09
CA ARG A 92 -13.53 9.42 -1.56
C ARG A 92 -12.31 10.07 -2.24
N GLU A 93 -12.53 11.04 -3.10
CA GLU A 93 -11.45 11.78 -3.77
C GLU A 93 -10.67 12.66 -2.78
N ARG A 94 -11.36 13.27 -1.81
CA ARG A 94 -10.75 14.05 -0.74
C ARG A 94 -9.84 13.18 0.12
N ILE A 95 -10.32 12.01 0.55
CA ILE A 95 -9.53 11.00 1.27
C ILE A 95 -8.36 10.53 0.42
N GLN A 96 -8.57 10.24 -0.87
CA GLN A 96 -7.50 9.83 -1.77
C GLN A 96 -6.37 10.87 -1.86
N ALA A 97 -6.72 12.16 -1.97
CA ALA A 97 -5.74 13.24 -2.01
C ALA A 97 -4.91 13.32 -0.71
N ILE A 98 -5.58 13.19 0.45
CA ILE A 98 -4.92 13.14 1.77
C ILE A 98 -3.97 11.94 1.85
N LEU A 99 -4.41 10.76 1.44
CA LEU A 99 -3.59 9.55 1.46
C LEU A 99 -2.36 9.68 0.56
N THR A 100 -2.51 10.27 -0.63
CA THR A 100 -1.37 10.53 -1.52
C THR A 100 -0.38 11.53 -0.93
N ALA A 101 -0.84 12.57 -0.23
CA ALA A 101 0.04 13.50 0.49
C ALA A 101 0.81 12.80 1.61
N LEU A 102 0.13 11.96 2.40
CA LEU A 102 0.74 11.18 3.47
C LEU A 102 1.73 10.13 2.94
N GLU A 103 1.40 9.40 1.88
CA GLU A 103 2.29 8.39 1.29
C GLU A 103 3.63 9.00 0.87
N ARG A 104 3.61 10.20 0.27
CA ARG A 104 4.83 10.93 -0.11
C ARG A 104 5.70 11.24 1.10
N ARG A 105 5.11 11.65 2.22
CA ARG A 105 5.84 11.96 3.46
C ARG A 105 6.39 10.70 4.12
N ILE A 106 5.60 9.63 4.18
CA ILE A 106 6.00 8.33 4.74
C ILE A 106 7.14 7.71 3.90
N SER A 107 7.18 7.99 2.61
CA SER A 107 8.27 7.54 1.74
C SER A 107 9.58 8.28 1.99
N ILE A 108 9.56 9.44 2.62
CA ILE A 108 10.77 10.21 2.95
C ILE A 108 11.25 9.78 4.34
N GLU A 109 10.33 9.66 5.32
CA GLU A 109 10.64 9.24 6.68
C GLU A 109 9.53 8.34 7.25
N PRO A 110 9.82 7.38 8.15
CA PRO A 110 8.80 6.53 8.77
C PRO A 110 7.99 7.23 9.87
N THR A 111 8.53 8.31 10.47
CA THR A 111 7.92 9.08 11.57
C THR A 111 6.48 9.54 11.31
N PRO A 112 6.11 10.07 10.13
CA PRO A 112 4.76 10.52 9.83
C PRO A 112 3.70 9.42 9.97
N PHE A 113 4.04 8.15 9.71
CA PHE A 113 3.11 7.03 9.89
C PHE A 113 2.79 6.80 11.37
N ASN A 114 3.81 6.75 12.22
CA ASN A 114 3.63 6.57 13.67
C ASN A 114 2.89 7.76 14.30
N VAL A 115 3.20 8.99 13.86
CA VAL A 115 2.49 10.20 14.29
C VAL A 115 1.02 10.16 13.86
N MET A 116 0.74 9.74 12.62
CA MET A 116 -0.63 9.55 12.14
C MET A 116 -1.37 8.52 13.00
N LEU A 117 -0.76 7.36 13.25
CA LEU A 117 -1.39 6.30 14.03
C LEU A 117 -1.75 6.78 15.45
N ALA A 118 -0.80 7.44 16.14
CA ALA A 118 -1.05 8.00 17.47
C ALA A 118 -2.16 9.06 17.46
N ALA A 119 -2.23 9.88 16.41
CA ALA A 119 -3.27 10.90 16.26
C ALA A 119 -4.66 10.29 16.09
N LEU A 120 -4.77 9.20 15.31
CA LEU A 120 -6.04 8.49 15.12
C LEU A 120 -6.49 7.80 16.41
N GLU A 121 -5.57 7.22 17.19
CA GLU A 121 -5.89 6.60 18.48
C GLU A 121 -6.34 7.62 19.54
N SER A 122 -5.81 8.85 19.52
CA SER A 122 -6.18 9.90 20.49
C SER A 122 -7.56 10.52 20.27
N GLU A 123 -8.14 10.36 19.08
CA GLU A 123 -9.38 11.02 18.68
C GLU A 123 -10.56 10.04 18.76
N PRO A 124 -11.60 10.29 19.59
CA PRO A 124 -12.70 9.34 19.79
C PRO A 124 -13.43 8.94 18.51
N ALA A 125 -13.57 9.89 17.57
CA ALA A 125 -14.24 9.67 16.29
C ALA A 125 -13.45 8.76 15.33
N LEU A 126 -12.12 8.69 15.50
CA LEU A 126 -11.21 7.95 14.61
C LEU A 126 -10.51 6.79 15.31
N ASN A 127 -10.72 6.63 16.62
CA ASN A 127 -10.05 5.63 17.46
C ASN A 127 -10.25 4.20 16.94
N ALA A 128 -11.46 3.85 16.49
CA ALA A 128 -11.74 2.54 15.88
C ALA A 128 -10.92 2.32 14.60
N VAL A 129 -10.72 3.36 13.79
CA VAL A 129 -9.87 3.32 12.60
C VAL A 129 -8.40 3.20 12.99
N GLY A 130 -7.96 3.96 14.00
CA GLY A 130 -6.61 3.87 14.57
C GLY A 130 -6.26 2.44 15.02
N HIS A 131 -7.14 1.77 15.77
CA HIS A 131 -6.94 0.38 16.18
C HIS A 131 -6.88 -0.59 15.01
N ARG A 132 -7.70 -0.40 13.97
CA ARG A 132 -7.65 -1.23 12.75
C ARG A 132 -6.35 -1.06 11.98
N ILE A 133 -5.86 0.17 11.84
CA ILE A 133 -4.59 0.48 11.18
C ILE A 133 -3.42 -0.10 11.96
N LYS A 134 -3.45 0.00 13.30
CA LYS A 134 -2.45 -0.59 14.19
C LYS A 134 -2.37 -2.11 14.03
N ALA A 135 -3.51 -2.78 13.99
CA ALA A 135 -3.56 -4.23 13.78
C ALA A 135 -2.89 -4.62 12.45
N ILE A 136 -3.11 -3.85 11.38
CA ILE A 136 -2.44 -4.07 10.08
C ILE A 136 -0.93 -3.84 10.20
N TYR A 137 -0.51 -2.79 10.91
CA TYR A 137 0.92 -2.51 11.12
C TYR A 137 1.61 -3.61 11.94
N ASP A 138 0.99 -4.08 13.02
CA ASP A 138 1.53 -5.17 13.86
C ASP A 138 1.62 -6.50 13.09
N GLU A 139 0.70 -6.77 12.16
CA GLU A 139 0.76 -7.89 11.23
C GLU A 139 1.95 -7.76 10.27
N GLU A 140 2.14 -6.59 9.64
CA GLU A 140 3.27 -6.33 8.73
C GLU A 140 4.63 -6.33 9.45
N CYS A 141 4.69 -5.92 10.71
CA CYS A 141 5.87 -6.02 11.56
C CYS A 141 6.19 -7.47 12.01
N GLY A 142 5.30 -8.43 11.76
CA GLY A 142 5.45 -9.80 12.27
C GLY A 142 5.30 -9.92 13.79
N LYS A 143 4.74 -8.90 14.46
CA LYS A 143 4.42 -8.95 15.89
C LYS A 143 3.08 -9.65 16.16
N GLY A 144 2.25 -9.81 15.12
CA GLY A 144 0.96 -10.51 15.17
C GLY A 144 1.01 -12.05 15.13
N THR A 145 2.19 -12.68 15.03
CA THR A 145 2.33 -14.15 14.98
C THR A 145 2.83 -14.74 16.30
N MET A 146 1.99 -14.64 17.34
CA MET A 146 1.88 -15.72 18.33
C MET A 146 0.66 -16.61 18.07
N GLN A 147 0.12 -16.64 16.85
CA GLN A 147 -0.53 -17.86 16.40
C GLN A 147 0.55 -18.91 16.12
N GLN A 148 0.94 -19.59 17.19
CA GLN A 148 1.40 -20.96 17.12
C GLN A 148 0.39 -21.73 16.27
N ARG A 149 0.72 -21.94 15.00
CA ARG A 149 0.15 -23.04 14.25
C ARG A 149 0.60 -24.27 15.03
N PRO A 150 -0.28 -25.04 15.69
CA PRO A 150 0.14 -26.29 16.28
C PRO A 150 0.76 -27.10 15.15
N LEU A 151 2.06 -27.39 15.28
CA LEU A 151 2.73 -28.40 14.47
C LEU A 151 1.83 -29.63 14.53
N PRO A 152 1.25 -30.11 13.41
CA PRO A 152 0.59 -31.40 13.43
C PRO A 152 1.66 -32.40 13.88
N HIS A 153 1.42 -33.02 15.03
CA HIS A 153 2.30 -33.95 15.71
C HIS A 153 3.08 -34.83 14.72
N ALA A 154 4.36 -34.50 14.52
CA ALA A 154 5.37 -35.48 14.20
C ALA A 154 5.60 -36.32 15.48
N GLN A 155 4.64 -37.18 15.80
CA GLN A 155 4.80 -38.26 16.77
C GLN A 155 4.19 -39.51 16.18
N GLN A 156 4.89 -40.12 15.24
CA GLN A 156 4.89 -41.57 15.19
C GLN A 156 6.12 -42.07 15.96
N PRO A 157 5.94 -42.87 17.02
CA PRO A 157 7.05 -43.41 17.78
C PRO A 157 7.88 -44.33 16.89
N LEU A 158 9.21 -44.12 16.93
CA LEU A 158 10.21 -45.11 16.55
C LEU A 158 9.80 -46.44 17.18
N ARG A 159 9.20 -47.33 16.38
CA ARG A 159 8.99 -48.71 16.79
C ARG A 159 10.37 -49.32 17.00
N GLN A 160 10.76 -49.40 18.27
CA GLN A 160 11.71 -50.40 18.74
C GLN A 160 11.22 -51.75 18.23
N ARG A 161 11.86 -52.26 17.18
CA ARG A 161 11.83 -53.68 16.88
C ARG A 161 13.19 -54.24 17.23
N ASN A 162 13.22 -54.75 18.46
CA ASN A 162 14.07 -55.81 18.98
C ASN A 162 15.06 -56.40 17.98
N CYS A 163 16.34 -56.22 18.28
CA CYS A 163 17.38 -57.16 17.91
C CYS A 163 16.97 -58.58 18.34
N CYS A 164 16.97 -59.53 17.42
CA CYS A 164 17.09 -60.95 17.71
C CYS A 164 18.12 -61.56 16.77
N ARG A 165 19.35 -61.58 17.30
CA ARG A 165 20.37 -62.64 17.28
C ARG A 165 20.52 -63.53 16.04
N CYS A 166 21.76 -63.55 15.53
CA CYS A 166 22.28 -64.50 14.55
C CYS A 166 22.05 -65.96 14.96
N LEU A 167 21.58 -66.76 14.00
CA LEU A 167 21.89 -68.19 13.85
C LEU A 167 22.34 -68.40 12.40
#